data_AF-A0A2V1B3J0-F1
#
_entry.id   AF-A0A2V1B3J0-F1
#
_cell.length_a   1.000
_cell.length_b   1.000
_cell.length_c   1.000
_cell.angle_alpha   90.00
_cell.angle_beta   90.00
_cell.angle_gamma   90.00
#
_symmetry.space_group_name_H-M   'P 1'
#
loop_
_entity.id
_entity.type
_entity.pdbx_description
1 polymer ?
#
loop_
_entity_poly.entity_id
_entity_poly.type
_entity_poly.pdbx_seq_one_letter_code
_entity_poly.pdbx_strand_id
1 'polypeptide(L)'
;AWLHSAFSCTDIGACCGGFWCGACIFGRGQHRLQNFPSTPEESSFSWCNSSCAIMACATCFLLPGLPVWQQRAEIRRTFKLGGNGCLDCLGTWLCTCCTVVQQENEVRERAEMARSHDNGYR
;
A
#
# COMPACT_ATOMS: atom_id res chain seq x y z
N ALA A 1 -0.10 1.14 -16.40
CA ALA A 1 0.84 2.04 -15.69
C ALA A 1 0.32 2.26 -14.26
N TRP A 2 1.15 2.78 -13.35
CA TRP A 2 0.70 3.23 -12.02
C TRP A 2 -0.32 4.37 -12.17
N LEU A 3 -1.37 4.36 -11.35
CA LEU A 3 -2.40 5.41 -11.30
C LEU A 3 -1.94 6.59 -10.46
N HIS A 4 -1.23 6.33 -9.36
CA HIS A 4 -0.74 7.35 -8.45
C HIS A 4 0.78 7.53 -8.47
N SER A 5 1.22 8.78 -8.29
CA SER A 5 2.63 9.14 -8.18
C SER A 5 3.16 8.90 -6.76
N ALA A 6 4.37 8.35 -6.63
CA ALA A 6 4.97 7.98 -5.35
C ALA A 6 5.37 9.17 -4.44
N PHE A 7 5.33 10.42 -4.92
CA PHE A 7 5.80 11.63 -4.22
C PHE A 7 4.71 12.71 -4.04
N SER A 8 3.44 12.32 -3.94
CA SER A 8 2.32 13.29 -3.90
C SER A 8 2.00 13.88 -2.52
N CYS A 9 2.81 13.62 -1.47
CA CYS A 9 2.52 14.15 -0.14
C CYS A 9 3.00 15.61 -0.04
N THR A 10 2.08 16.56 -0.16
CA THR A 10 2.33 18.00 0.02
C THR A 10 2.44 18.43 1.49
N ASP A 11 2.22 17.51 2.44
CA ASP A 11 2.19 17.82 3.87
C ASP A 11 3.09 16.87 4.68
N ILE A 12 4.20 17.39 5.19
CA ILE A 12 5.15 16.68 6.06
C ILE A 12 4.48 16.21 7.36
N GLY A 13 3.45 16.91 7.84
CA GLY A 13 2.70 16.55 9.04
C GLY A 13 1.95 15.22 8.91
N ALA A 14 1.43 14.92 7.73
CA ALA A 14 0.80 13.64 7.42
C ALA A 14 1.80 12.47 7.44
N CYS A 15 3.07 12.73 7.10
CA CYS A 15 4.14 11.73 7.22
C CYS A 15 4.55 11.46 8.66
N CYS A 16 4.57 12.48 9.53
CA CYS A 16 4.82 12.29 10.96
C CYS A 16 3.65 11.58 11.68
N GLY A 17 2.40 11.90 11.33
CA GLY A 17 1.22 11.14 11.80
C GLY A 17 1.21 9.70 11.26
N GLY A 18 1.69 9.51 10.03
CA GLY A 18 1.97 8.21 9.43
C GLY A 18 3.11 7.44 10.09
N PHE A 19 3.94 8.03 10.95
CA PHE A 19 4.93 7.24 11.69
C PHE A 19 4.26 6.42 12.80
N TRP A 20 3.27 7.01 13.49
CA TRP A 20 2.53 6.33 14.56
C TRP A 20 1.41 5.42 14.04
N CYS A 21 0.82 5.78 12.89
CA CYS A 21 -0.30 5.04 12.29
C CYS A 21 0.04 4.31 10.97
N GLY A 22 1.26 4.49 10.44
CA GLY A 22 1.63 3.97 9.11
C GLY A 22 1.78 2.47 9.06
N ALA A 23 2.06 1.82 10.20
CA ALA A 23 1.98 0.38 10.32
C ALA A 23 0.55 -0.14 10.03
N CYS A 24 -0.47 0.51 10.60
CA CYS A 24 -1.86 0.16 10.37
C CYS A 24 -2.30 0.46 8.93
N ILE A 25 -1.86 1.59 8.36
CA ILE A 25 -2.14 1.96 6.96
C ILE A 25 -1.50 0.95 6.00
N PHE A 26 -0.25 0.57 6.22
CA PHE A 26 0.42 -0.50 5.48
C PHE A 26 -0.36 -1.81 5.58
N GLY A 27 -0.73 -2.21 6.81
CA GLY A 27 -1.50 -3.42 7.04
C GLY A 27 -2.86 -3.43 6.35
N ARG A 28 -3.52 -2.27 6.26
CA ARG A 28 -4.76 -2.08 5.49
C ARG A 28 -4.53 -2.22 3.99
N GLY A 29 -3.47 -1.61 3.46
CA GLY A 29 -3.10 -1.72 2.04
C GLY A 29 -2.80 -3.17 1.66
N GLN A 30 -2.05 -3.90 2.48
CA GLN A 30 -1.74 -5.31 2.25
C GLN A 30 -2.99 -6.19 2.35
N HIS A 31 -3.86 -5.97 3.34
CA HIS A 31 -5.11 -6.72 3.46
C HIS A 31 -6.01 -6.54 2.24
N ARG A 32 -6.10 -5.31 1.70
CA ARG A 32 -6.84 -5.03 0.45
C ARG A 32 -6.22 -5.74 -0.76
N LEU A 33 -4.89 -5.84 -0.82
CA LEU A 33 -4.22 -6.54 -1.91
C LEU A 33 -4.49 -8.05 -1.86
N GLN A 34 -4.46 -8.65 -0.68
CA GLN A 34 -4.72 -10.08 -0.47
C GLN A 34 -6.18 -10.45 -0.72
N ASN A 35 -7.12 -9.56 -0.40
CA ASN A 35 -8.56 -9.77 -0.57
C ASN A 35 -9.12 -9.07 -1.81
N PHE A 36 -8.28 -8.72 -2.79
CA PHE A 36 -8.74 -8.03 -4.00
C PHE A 36 -9.76 -8.90 -4.78
N PRO A 37 -10.92 -8.37 -5.22
CA PRO A 37 -11.37 -6.96 -5.17
C PRO A 37 -12.30 -6.62 -3.98
N SER A 38 -12.49 -7.49 -2.99
CA SER A 38 -13.45 -7.35 -1.87
C SER A 38 -13.15 -6.17 -0.93
N THR A 39 -14.16 -5.71 -0.19
CA THR A 39 -13.97 -4.61 0.80
C THR A 39 -13.31 -5.13 2.08
N PRO A 40 -12.68 -4.25 2.86
CA PRO A 40 -12.31 -4.55 4.25
C PRO A 40 -13.51 -5.03 5.10
N GLU A 41 -14.72 -4.55 4.81
CA GLU A 41 -15.95 -4.91 5.53
C GLU A 41 -16.39 -6.36 5.22
N GLU A 42 -16.24 -6.81 3.97
CA GLU A 42 -16.52 -8.18 3.56
C GLU A 42 -15.45 -9.20 4.00
N SER A 43 -14.23 -8.73 4.27
CA SER A 43 -13.05 -9.59 4.52
C SER A 43 -12.58 -9.59 5.98
N SER A 44 -13.46 -9.23 6.92
CA SER A 44 -13.16 -9.22 8.37
C SER A 44 -11.87 -8.46 8.72
N PHE A 45 -11.71 -7.25 8.18
CA PHE A 45 -10.52 -6.45 8.38
C PHE A 45 -10.34 -6.01 9.84
N SER A 46 -9.11 -6.14 10.36
CA SER A 46 -8.69 -5.59 11.64
C SER A 46 -7.52 -4.62 11.44
N TRP A 47 -7.57 -3.47 12.10
CA TRP A 47 -6.51 -2.46 12.03
C TRP A 47 -5.17 -2.95 12.59
N CYS A 48 -5.21 -3.79 13.63
CA CYS A 48 -4.03 -4.43 14.22
C CYS A 48 -3.89 -5.85 13.66
N ASN A 49 -3.56 -5.96 12.37
CA ASN A 49 -3.32 -7.24 11.72
C ASN A 49 -1.82 -7.62 11.71
N SER A 50 -1.49 -8.83 11.22
CA SER A 50 -0.12 -9.32 11.13
C SER A 50 0.78 -8.41 10.30
N SER A 51 0.28 -7.86 9.19
CA SER A 51 1.00 -6.91 8.34
C SER A 51 1.30 -5.58 9.05
N CYS A 52 0.38 -5.10 9.89
CA CYS A 52 0.63 -3.97 10.79
C CYS A 52 1.75 -4.28 11.79
N ALA A 53 1.73 -5.45 12.43
CA ALA A 53 2.79 -5.86 13.36
C ALA A 53 4.16 -5.96 12.66
N ILE A 54 4.21 -6.55 11.46
CA ILE A 54 5.44 -6.66 10.64
C ILE A 54 6.01 -5.28 10.35
N MET A 55 5.16 -4.33 9.95
CA MET A 55 5.58 -2.97 9.65
C MET A 55 6.05 -2.25 10.92
N ALA A 56 5.29 -2.33 12.02
CA ALA A 56 5.71 -1.76 13.31
C ALA A 56 7.09 -2.29 13.74
N CYS A 57 7.32 -3.61 13.66
CA CYS A 57 8.62 -4.21 13.94
C CYS A 57 9.71 -3.69 12.99
N ALA A 58 9.46 -3.64 11.68
CA ALA A 58 10.42 -3.15 10.70
C ALA A 58 10.81 -1.67 10.94
N THR A 59 9.88 -0.83 11.39
CA THR A 59 10.18 0.54 11.84
C THR A 59 11.10 0.55 13.06
N CYS A 60 10.83 -0.29 14.06
CA CYS A 60 11.68 -0.39 15.26
C CYS A 60 13.12 -0.79 14.94
N PHE A 61 13.34 -1.57 13.88
CA PHE A 61 14.67 -1.95 13.40
C PHE A 61 15.26 -1.00 12.35
N LEU A 62 14.64 0.17 12.11
CA LEU A 62 15.05 1.15 11.09
C LEU A 62 15.10 0.58 9.66
N LEU A 63 14.30 -0.46 9.38
CA LEU A 63 14.18 -1.12 8.07
C LEU A 63 12.75 -1.05 7.49
N PRO A 64 12.01 0.07 7.60
CA PRO A 64 10.64 0.14 7.11
C PRO A 64 10.53 0.02 5.59
N GLY A 65 11.63 0.24 4.86
CA GLY A 65 11.65 0.13 3.40
C GLY A 65 11.53 -1.29 2.87
N LEU A 66 11.94 -2.31 3.64
CA LEU A 66 11.87 -3.72 3.20
C LEU A 66 10.43 -4.20 2.97
N PRO A 67 9.51 -4.14 3.96
CA PRO A 67 8.14 -4.59 3.75
C PRO A 67 7.40 -3.75 2.69
N VAL A 68 7.67 -2.45 2.62
CA VAL A 68 7.08 -1.55 1.62
C VAL A 68 7.54 -1.88 0.20
N TRP A 69 8.83 -2.23 0.03
CA TRP A 69 9.36 -2.68 -1.25
C TRP A 69 8.76 -4.01 -1.68
N GLN A 70 8.60 -4.96 -0.75
CA GLN A 70 7.96 -6.24 -1.02
C GLN A 70 6.51 -6.08 -1.47
N GLN A 71 5.71 -5.28 -0.76
CA GLN A 71 4.33 -5.00 -1.15
C GLN A 71 4.26 -4.32 -2.53
N ARG A 72 5.19 -3.39 -2.83
CA ARG A 72 5.26 -2.76 -4.17
C ARG A 72 5.50 -3.79 -5.27
N ALA A 73 6.42 -4.73 -5.04
CA ALA A 73 6.73 -5.78 -5.98
C ALA A 73 5.54 -6.72 -6.20
N GLU A 74 4.80 -7.03 -5.12
CA GLU A 74 3.58 -7.82 -5.18
C GLU A 74 2.50 -7.11 -6.01
N ILE A 75 2.21 -5.83 -5.75
CA ILE A 75 1.27 -5.01 -6.54
C ILE A 75 1.65 -5.03 -8.02
N ARG A 76 2.94 -4.89 -8.36
CA ARG A 76 3.40 -4.97 -9.74
C ARG A 76 3.12 -6.32 -10.39
N ARG A 77 3.33 -7.41 -9.65
CA ARG A 77 3.04 -8.77 -10.15
C ARG A 77 1.54 -8.99 -10.32
N THR A 78 0.73 -8.61 -9.33
CA THR A 78 -0.73 -8.78 -9.34
C THR A 78 -1.39 -8.01 -10.48
N PHE A 79 -0.99 -6.76 -10.71
CA PHE A 79 -1.60 -5.91 -11.76
C PHE A 79 -0.78 -5.83 -13.06
N LYS A 80 0.25 -6.68 -13.22
CA LYS A 80 1.14 -6.73 -14.40
C LYS A 80 1.69 -5.34 -14.79
N LEU A 81 2.14 -4.57 -13.80
CA LEU A 81 2.66 -3.22 -14.00
C LEU A 81 4.14 -3.27 -14.42
N GLY A 82 4.50 -2.51 -15.46
CA GLY A 82 5.90 -2.35 -15.88
C GLY A 82 6.71 -1.50 -14.88
N GLY A 83 7.99 -1.85 -14.67
CA GLY A 83 8.92 -1.09 -13.83
C GLY A 83 10.13 -1.90 -13.33
N ASN A 84 11.17 -1.21 -12.86
CA ASN A 84 12.42 -1.77 -12.32
C ASN A 84 12.41 -1.73 -10.78
N GLY A 85 12.74 -2.85 -10.12
CA GLY A 85 12.81 -2.96 -8.66
C GLY A 85 13.82 -2.03 -7.95
N CYS A 86 14.84 -1.51 -8.66
CA CYS A 86 15.81 -0.54 -8.12
C CYS A 86 15.22 0.87 -7.95
N LEU A 87 14.39 1.34 -8.88
CA LEU A 87 13.66 2.61 -8.73
C LEU A 87 12.65 2.53 -7.58
N ASP A 88 12.12 1.33 -7.34
CA ASP A 88 11.23 1.06 -6.22
C ASP A 88 11.95 1.12 -4.88
N CYS A 89 13.20 0.64 -4.81
CA CYS A 89 14.03 0.77 -3.62
C CYS A 89 14.30 2.25 -3.31
N LEU A 90 14.83 3.02 -4.28
CA LEU A 90 15.14 4.44 -4.10
C LEU A 90 13.93 5.29 -3.72
N GLY A 91 12.76 5.07 -4.34
CA GLY A 91 11.53 5.80 -3.99
C GLY A 91 11.02 5.50 -2.58
N THR A 92 11.20 4.26 -2.13
CA THR A 92 10.81 3.84 -0.77
C THR A 92 11.69 4.48 0.29
N TRP A 93 13.01 4.60 0.06
CA TRP A 93 13.94 5.24 1.00
C TRP A 93 13.86 6.78 1.00
N LEU A 94 13.44 7.40 -0.11
CA LEU A 94 13.22 8.85 -0.19
C LEU A 94 11.97 9.31 0.58
N CYS A 95 10.89 8.52 0.54
CA CYS A 95 9.69 8.77 1.34
C CYS A 95 8.85 7.49 1.55
N THR A 96 9.07 6.79 2.66
CA THR A 96 8.34 5.55 2.97
C THR A 96 6.84 5.78 3.14
N CYS A 97 6.43 6.83 3.86
CA CYS A 97 5.02 7.21 4.03
C CYS A 97 4.32 7.45 2.69
N CYS A 98 4.94 8.21 1.78
CA CYS A 98 4.38 8.51 0.47
C CYS A 98 4.17 7.23 -0.35
N THR A 99 5.16 6.33 -0.30
CA THR A 99 5.10 5.06 -1.03
C THR A 99 4.00 4.15 -0.47
N VAL A 100 3.81 4.08 0.85
CA VAL A 100 2.73 3.31 1.49
C VAL A 100 1.36 3.85 1.07
N VAL A 101 1.15 5.17 1.13
CA VAL A 101 -0.12 5.80 0.73
C VAL A 101 -0.39 5.60 -0.76
N GLN A 102 0.64 5.75 -1.61
CA GLN A 102 0.53 5.50 -3.04
C GLN A 102 0.07 4.07 -3.33
N GLN A 103 0.65 3.09 -2.64
CA GLN A 103 0.26 1.68 -2.76
C GLN A 103 -1.17 1.42 -2.27
N GLU A 104 -1.58 1.99 -1.14
CA GLU A 104 -2.96 1.83 -0.64
C GLU A 104 -3.97 2.38 -1.65
N ASN A 105 -3.75 3.59 -2.16
CA ASN A 105 -4.63 4.23 -3.12
C ASN A 105 -4.69 3.46 -4.45
N GLU A 106 -3.55 2.96 -4.94
CA GLU A 106 -3.48 2.15 -6.17
C GLU A 106 -4.35 0.89 -6.06
N VAL A 107 -4.25 0.14 -4.95
CA VAL A 107 -5.04 -1.08 -4.75
C VAL A 107 -6.52 -0.73 -4.58
N ARG A 108 -6.83 0.34 -3.85
CA ARG A 108 -8.19 0.80 -3.62
C ARG A 108 -8.88 1.20 -4.93
N GLU A 109 -8.27 2.08 -5.71
CA GLU A 109 -8.88 2.59 -6.94
C GLU A 109 -9.07 1.46 -7.96
N ARG A 110 -8.10 0.55 -8.08
CA ARG A 110 -8.25 -0.65 -8.93
C ARG A 110 -9.39 -1.57 -8.46
N ALA A 111 -9.62 -1.68 -7.15
CA ALA A 111 -10.72 -2.49 -6.63
C ALA A 111 -12.07 -1.82 -6.93
N GLU A 112 -12.17 -0.51 -6.79
CA GLU A 112 -13.36 0.28 -7.16
C GLU A 112 -13.65 0.15 -8.67
N MET A 113 -12.63 0.27 -9.53
CA MET A 113 -12.75 0.05 -10.98
C MET A 113 -13.24 -1.37 -11.30
N ALA A 114 -12.65 -2.41 -10.71
CA ALA A 114 -13.04 -3.81 -10.94
C ALA A 114 -14.51 -4.07 -10.56
N ARG A 115 -15.00 -3.47 -9.48
CA ARG A 115 -16.41 -3.60 -9.06
C ARG A 115 -17.37 -2.80 -9.92
N SER A 116 -16.98 -1.60 -10.35
CA SER A 116 -17.81 -0.80 -11.27
C SER A 116 -18.06 -1.55 -12.59
N HIS A 117 -17.07 -2.32 -13.06
CA HIS A 117 -17.18 -3.17 -14.23
C HIS A 117 -18.11 -4.38 -13.99
N ASP A 118 -18.02 -5.03 -12.82
CA ASP A 118 -18.91 -6.15 -12.45
C ASP A 118 -20.38 -5.69 -12.32
N ASN A 119 -20.61 -4.54 -11.67
CA ASN A 119 -21.96 -4.00 -11.46
C ASN A 119 -22.61 -3.45 -12.74
N GLY A 120 -21.83 -3.12 -13.77
CA GLY A 120 -22.34 -2.70 -15.08
C GLY A 120 -22.72 -3.85 -16.01
N TYR A 121 -22.29 -5.08 -15.70
CA TYR A 121 -22.64 -6.29 -16.46
C TYR A 121 -23.83 -7.07 -15.85
N ARG A 122 -24.31 -6.66 -14.66
CA ARG A 122 -25.43 -7.28 -13.95
C ARG A 122 -26.74 -6.54 -14.21
#